data_AF-A0A9P4PAU1-F1
#
_entry.id   AF-A0A9P4PAU1-F1
#
_cell.length_a   1.000
_cell.length_b   1.000
_cell.length_c   1.000
_cell.angle_alpha   90.00
_cell.angle_beta   90.00
_cell.angle_gamma   90.00
#
_symmetry.space_group_name_H-M   'P 1'
#
loop_
_entity.id
_entity.type
_entity.pdbx_description
1 polymer ?
#
loop_
_entity_poly.entity_id
_entity_poly.type
_entity_poly.pdbx_seq_one_letter_code
_entity_poly.pdbx_strand_id
1 'polypeptide(L)'
;MKYPFALAMLPLLSAAYTVDPPTTTAPDTIEDCTLWAVATATSTCAELIEQGYGLTLDQFNAYNPTQAAGCNLTVGNSYCIEKNWSIPDPTPTPTTSSAAPGPTGPTTDPATLLAICQAQGSYKEYCPRCLDLCKYETTYIEQCFYSIFGFINRYDSECWQHGGHDCANLAVDRVCPK
;
A
#
# COMPACT_ATOMS: atom_id res chain seq x y z
N MET A 1 43.72 -28.46 28.24
CA MET A 1 43.02 -27.25 27.75
C MET A 1 41.57 -27.62 27.54
N LYS A 2 40.67 -27.16 28.42
CA LYS A 2 39.26 -27.53 28.47
C LYS A 2 38.49 -26.25 28.19
N TYR A 3 38.06 -26.05 26.94
CA TYR A 3 37.07 -25.04 26.60
C TYR A 3 35.71 -25.75 26.62
N PRO A 4 34.86 -25.53 27.64
CA PRO A 4 33.46 -25.87 27.48
C PRO A 4 32.89 -24.86 26.49
N PHE A 5 32.62 -25.30 25.27
CA PHE A 5 31.71 -24.59 24.36
C PHE A 5 30.33 -24.62 25.01
N ALA A 6 30.06 -23.63 25.87
CA ALA A 6 28.70 -23.32 26.28
C ALA A 6 27.99 -22.76 25.05
N LEU A 7 27.18 -23.60 24.39
CA LEU A 7 26.12 -23.10 23.51
C LEU A 7 25.16 -22.31 24.40
N ALA A 8 25.32 -21.00 24.45
CA ALA A 8 24.25 -20.12 24.87
C ALA A 8 23.14 -20.25 23.83
N MET A 9 22.10 -21.03 24.12
CA MET A 9 20.83 -20.88 23.42
C MET A 9 20.28 -19.52 23.82
N LEU A 10 20.49 -18.51 22.98
CA LEU A 10 19.71 -17.28 23.06
C LEU A 10 18.25 -17.68 22.89
N PRO A 11 17.35 -17.30 23.80
CA PRO A 11 15.93 -17.50 23.59
C PRO A 11 15.56 -16.69 22.35
N LEU A 12 15.19 -17.39 21.27
CA LEU A 12 14.46 -16.78 20.16
C LEU A 12 13.13 -16.34 20.75
N LEU A 13 13.01 -15.07 21.14
CA LEU A 13 11.73 -14.43 21.32
C LEU A 13 11.03 -14.53 19.96
N SER A 14 10.21 -15.55 19.76
CA SER A 14 9.31 -15.61 18.64
C SER A 14 8.26 -14.54 18.90
N ALA A 15 8.45 -13.35 18.34
CA ALA A 15 7.33 -12.42 18.18
C ALA A 15 6.25 -13.18 17.39
N ALA A 16 5.03 -13.22 17.92
CA ALA A 16 3.91 -13.84 17.25
C ALA A 16 3.31 -12.80 16.32
N TYR A 17 3.67 -12.87 15.04
CA TYR A 17 3.13 -11.97 14.03
C TYR A 17 1.77 -12.47 13.52
N THR A 18 0.90 -11.57 13.04
CA THR A 18 -0.38 -11.95 12.39
C THR A 18 -0.14 -12.85 11.18
N VAL A 19 0.91 -12.57 10.41
CA VAL A 19 1.45 -13.46 9.39
C VAL A 19 2.93 -13.70 9.70
N ASP A 20 3.36 -14.96 9.73
CA ASP A 20 4.75 -15.30 10.00
C ASP A 20 5.68 -14.68 8.93
N PRO A 21 6.76 -14.00 9.34
CA PRO A 21 7.72 -13.45 8.41
C PRO A 21 8.47 -14.58 7.67
N PRO A 22 8.77 -14.40 6.37
CA PRO A 22 9.53 -15.39 5.60
C PRO A 22 10.93 -15.66 6.17
N THR A 23 11.54 -14.66 6.81
CA THR A 23 12.90 -14.70 7.35
C THR A 23 13.01 -13.90 8.66
N THR A 24 14.24 -13.63 9.11
CA THR A 24 14.52 -12.84 10.30
C THR A 24 13.95 -11.42 10.22
N THR A 25 13.33 -10.97 11.31
CA THR A 25 12.76 -9.62 11.49
C THR A 25 13.49 -8.87 12.59
N ALA A 26 13.32 -7.55 12.63
CA ALA A 26 13.72 -6.76 13.78
C ALA A 26 12.75 -7.02 14.96
N PRO A 27 13.24 -7.09 16.20
CA PRO A 27 12.41 -7.43 17.36
C PRO A 27 11.32 -6.39 17.68
N ASP A 28 11.41 -5.19 17.12
CA ASP A 28 10.44 -4.10 17.28
C ASP A 28 9.57 -3.88 16.04
N THR A 29 9.67 -4.74 15.01
CA THR A 29 8.70 -4.76 13.92
C THR A 29 7.31 -5.03 14.48
N ILE A 30 6.30 -4.32 13.98
CA ILE A 30 4.91 -4.45 14.45
C ILE A 30 4.43 -5.91 14.38
N GLU A 31 3.70 -6.34 15.41
CA GLU A 31 3.18 -7.72 15.50
C GLU A 31 2.03 -7.97 14.52
N ASP A 32 1.23 -6.94 14.20
CA ASP A 32 0.08 -7.06 13.30
C ASP A 32 0.42 -6.91 11.81
N CYS A 33 1.66 -7.27 11.43
CA CYS A 33 2.09 -7.31 10.05
C CYS A 33 1.38 -8.41 9.25
N THR A 34 0.91 -8.07 8.06
CA THR A 34 0.17 -8.99 7.18
C THR A 34 0.81 -9.18 5.81
N LEU A 35 1.76 -8.31 5.43
CA LEU A 35 2.57 -8.47 4.23
C LEU A 35 4.03 -8.12 4.51
N TRP A 36 4.92 -8.97 4.01
CA TRP A 36 6.35 -8.90 4.22
C TRP A 36 7.08 -8.76 2.90
N ALA A 37 8.12 -7.93 2.89
CA ALA A 37 9.08 -7.91 1.81
C ALA A 37 10.49 -8.24 2.32
N VAL A 38 11.19 -9.11 1.58
CA VAL A 38 12.54 -9.57 1.95
C VAL A 38 13.56 -8.70 1.25
N ALA A 39 14.42 -8.03 2.01
CA ALA A 39 15.45 -7.18 1.42
C ALA A 39 16.51 -8.01 0.70
N THR A 40 16.86 -7.58 -0.52
CA THR A 40 17.97 -8.11 -1.30
C THR A 40 19.15 -7.14 -1.29
N ALA A 41 20.29 -7.54 -1.87
CA ALA A 41 21.47 -6.68 -1.97
C ALA A 41 21.23 -5.39 -2.80
N THR A 42 20.19 -5.34 -3.63
CA THR A 42 19.84 -4.17 -4.45
C THR A 42 18.59 -3.46 -3.95
N SER A 43 17.92 -3.97 -2.93
CA SER A 43 16.68 -3.39 -2.43
C SER A 43 16.94 -2.01 -1.84
N THR A 44 16.05 -1.08 -2.15
CA THR A 44 15.98 0.24 -1.53
C THR A 44 14.71 0.35 -0.71
N CYS A 45 14.67 1.28 0.26
CA CYS A 45 13.43 1.57 0.97
C CYS A 45 12.30 1.93 0.02
N ALA A 46 12.57 2.78 -0.98
CA ALA A 46 11.57 3.17 -1.96
C ALA A 46 10.96 1.93 -2.64
N GLU A 47 11.80 1.00 -3.07
CA GLU A 47 11.35 -0.23 -3.73
C GLU A 47 10.53 -1.17 -2.82
N LEU A 48 10.84 -1.22 -1.53
CA LEU A 48 10.03 -1.95 -0.53
C LEU A 48 8.71 -1.24 -0.23
N ILE A 49 8.75 0.09 -0.18
CA ILE A 49 7.58 0.95 0.08
C ILE A 49 6.58 0.86 -1.08
N GLU A 50 7.05 0.85 -2.33
CA GLU A 50 6.21 0.67 -3.52
C GLU A 50 5.44 -0.67 -3.49
N GLN A 51 6.01 -1.70 -2.87
CA GLN A 51 5.33 -3.00 -2.68
C GLN A 51 4.21 -2.94 -1.64
N GLY A 52 4.22 -1.93 -0.76
CA GLY A 52 3.21 -1.69 0.27
C GLY A 52 1.97 -0.92 -0.21
N TYR A 53 1.81 -0.74 -1.53
CA TYR A 53 0.62 -0.17 -2.17
C TYR A 53 0.13 1.16 -1.56
N GLY A 54 0.99 2.18 -1.55
CA GLY A 54 0.66 3.50 -0.97
C GLY A 54 1.18 3.72 0.45
N LEU A 55 2.02 2.80 0.93
CA LEU A 55 2.82 2.99 2.13
C LEU A 55 3.69 4.26 2.01
N THR A 56 3.73 5.07 3.05
CA THR A 56 4.67 6.20 3.12
C THR A 56 5.95 5.79 3.83
N LEU A 57 7.02 6.57 3.67
CA LEU A 57 8.25 6.36 4.44
C LEU A 57 7.99 6.42 5.95
N ASP A 58 7.14 7.34 6.41
CA ASP A 58 6.79 7.45 7.83
C ASP A 58 6.04 6.22 8.34
N GLN A 59 5.12 5.67 7.55
CA GLN A 59 4.42 4.43 7.90
C GLN A 59 5.36 3.22 7.86
N PHE A 60 6.22 3.11 6.85
CA PHE A 60 7.24 2.07 6.78
C PHE A 60 8.18 2.10 7.99
N ASN A 61 8.57 3.31 8.42
CA ASN A 61 9.36 3.52 9.63
C ASN A 61 8.58 3.17 10.90
N ALA A 62 7.30 3.52 10.96
CA ALA A 62 6.44 3.14 12.09
C ALA A 62 6.23 1.63 12.19
N TYR A 63 6.21 0.92 11.05
CA TYR A 63 6.07 -0.53 10.99
C TYR A 63 7.40 -1.23 11.34
N ASN A 64 8.53 -0.56 11.09
CA ASN A 64 9.88 -1.10 11.27
C ASN A 64 10.78 -0.10 12.04
N PRO A 65 10.60 0.09 13.36
CA PRO A 65 11.15 1.24 14.09
C PRO A 65 12.68 1.26 14.22
N THR A 66 13.35 0.11 14.36
CA THR A 66 14.83 0.04 14.33
C THR A 66 15.40 0.57 13.00
N GLN A 67 14.57 0.63 11.95
CA GLN A 67 14.92 1.06 10.59
C GLN A 67 14.57 2.53 10.33
N ALA A 68 13.87 3.19 11.27
CA ALA A 68 13.46 4.60 11.17
C ALA A 68 14.63 5.59 11.09
N ALA A 69 15.86 5.15 11.37
CA ALA A 69 17.06 5.96 11.21
C ALA A 69 17.82 5.61 9.92
N GLY A 70 17.20 5.88 8.75
CA GLY A 70 17.97 6.09 7.51
C GLY A 70 18.05 4.93 6.51
N CYS A 71 17.04 4.07 6.40
CA CYS A 71 16.95 3.09 5.31
C CYS A 71 18.08 2.04 5.26
N ASN A 72 18.52 1.59 6.44
CA ASN A 72 19.64 0.67 6.57
C ASN A 72 19.19 -0.81 6.48
N LEU A 73 18.71 -1.20 5.29
CA LEU A 73 18.21 -2.55 5.03
C LEU A 73 19.31 -3.60 5.20
N THR A 74 19.01 -4.65 5.96
CA THR A 74 19.85 -5.82 6.12
C THR A 74 19.39 -6.88 5.12
N VAL A 75 20.29 -7.23 4.21
CA VAL A 75 20.03 -8.25 3.18
C VAL A 75 19.58 -9.55 3.84
N GLY A 76 18.48 -10.12 3.36
CA GLY A 76 17.88 -11.35 3.85
C GLY A 76 16.86 -11.17 4.98
N ASN A 77 16.71 -9.96 5.55
CA ASN A 77 15.68 -9.71 6.57
C ASN A 77 14.31 -9.40 5.94
N SER A 78 13.26 -9.71 6.69
CA SER A 78 11.87 -9.42 6.38
C SER A 78 11.45 -8.07 6.97
N TYR A 79 10.78 -7.27 6.14
CA TYR A 79 10.29 -5.93 6.46
C TYR A 79 8.79 -5.87 6.30
N CYS A 80 8.11 -5.29 7.29
CA CYS A 80 6.67 -5.16 7.23
C CYS A 80 6.27 -4.03 6.30
N ILE A 81 5.40 -4.34 5.33
CA ILE A 81 4.91 -3.38 4.33
C ILE A 81 3.37 -3.27 4.30
N GLU A 82 2.67 -4.09 5.09
CA GLU A 82 1.23 -3.99 5.29
C GLU A 82 0.87 -4.33 6.74
N LYS A 83 -0.01 -3.53 7.31
CA LYS A 83 -0.51 -3.68 8.67
C LYS A 83 -1.98 -4.08 8.64
N ASN A 84 -2.34 -5.12 9.39
CA ASN A 84 -3.72 -5.49 9.69
C ASN A 84 -4.63 -5.62 8.43
N TRP A 85 -4.10 -6.20 7.35
CA TRP A 85 -4.85 -6.44 6.10
C TRP A 85 -5.42 -5.16 5.48
N SER A 86 -4.80 -4.01 5.76
CA SER A 86 -5.27 -2.71 5.33
C SER A 86 -4.20 -1.96 4.55
N ILE A 87 -4.69 -1.16 3.60
CA ILE A 87 -3.87 -0.17 2.93
C ILE A 87 -3.63 0.99 3.92
N PRO A 88 -2.41 1.52 4.00
CA PRO A 88 -2.10 2.67 4.83
C PRO A 88 -2.88 3.92 4.37
N ASP A 89 -3.32 4.75 5.32
CA ASP A 89 -4.07 5.99 5.04
C ASP A 89 -3.16 6.98 4.28
N PRO A 90 -3.58 7.55 3.15
CA PRO A 90 -2.75 8.49 2.39
C PRO A 90 -2.47 9.75 3.21
N THR A 91 -1.23 9.93 3.64
CA THR A 91 -0.77 11.21 4.19
C THR A 91 -0.36 12.13 3.03
N PRO A 92 -0.79 13.41 3.00
CA PRO A 92 -0.47 14.32 1.90
C PRO A 92 1.04 14.53 1.81
N THR A 93 1.64 14.08 0.71
CA THR A 93 3.08 14.24 0.43
C THR A 93 3.30 15.49 -0.43
N PRO A 94 4.27 16.38 -0.13
CA PRO A 94 4.57 17.53 -0.98
C PRO A 94 5.39 17.09 -2.20
N THR A 95 4.84 17.21 -3.41
CA THR A 95 5.54 16.91 -4.66
C THR A 95 6.09 18.19 -5.33
N THR A 96 7.41 18.22 -5.53
CA THR A 96 8.10 19.21 -6.36
C THR A 96 7.80 18.99 -7.84
N SER A 97 7.36 20.07 -8.49
CA SER A 97 6.82 20.12 -9.85
C SER A 97 7.91 20.15 -10.94
N SER A 98 7.69 19.41 -12.02
CA SER A 98 8.27 19.71 -13.35
C SER A 98 7.13 19.60 -14.37
N ALA A 99 6.86 20.73 -15.04
CA ALA A 99 5.63 20.97 -15.79
C ALA A 99 5.72 20.56 -17.28
N ALA A 100 4.60 20.07 -17.80
CA ALA A 100 4.21 20.20 -19.21
C ALA A 100 2.81 20.85 -19.28
N PRO A 101 2.49 21.68 -20.29
CA PRO A 101 1.27 22.48 -20.29
C PRO A 101 0.07 21.68 -20.82
N GLY A 102 -0.91 21.39 -19.95
CA GLY A 102 -2.28 21.01 -20.30
C GLY A 102 -3.25 22.18 -20.05
N PRO A 103 -4.40 22.25 -20.73
CA PRO A 103 -5.22 23.45 -20.81
C PRO A 103 -5.91 23.82 -19.49
N THR A 104 -6.21 25.11 -19.41
CA THR A 104 -6.62 25.93 -18.27
C THR A 104 -8.00 25.59 -17.70
N GLY A 105 -8.07 25.36 -16.37
CA GLY A 105 -9.30 25.46 -15.58
C GLY A 105 -9.25 24.66 -14.26
N PRO A 106 -9.77 25.17 -13.12
CA PRO A 106 -9.86 24.39 -11.90
C PRO A 106 -10.94 23.31 -12.08
N THR A 107 -10.55 22.04 -12.07
CA THR A 107 -11.50 20.93 -12.27
C THR A 107 -12.28 20.68 -10.98
N THR A 108 -13.36 21.45 -10.81
CA THR A 108 -14.41 21.21 -9.79
C THR A 108 -15.75 20.85 -10.43
N ASP A 109 -15.84 20.76 -11.76
CA ASP A 109 -17.08 20.40 -12.46
C ASP A 109 -17.31 18.87 -12.42
N PRO A 110 -18.41 18.41 -11.80
CA PRO A 110 -18.77 16.99 -11.76
C PRO A 110 -18.93 16.35 -13.13
N ALA A 111 -19.34 17.10 -14.16
CA ALA A 111 -19.48 16.55 -15.51
C ALA A 111 -18.12 16.23 -16.14
N THR A 112 -17.12 17.07 -15.90
CA THR A 112 -15.74 16.82 -16.32
C THR A 112 -15.12 15.62 -15.59
N LEU A 113 -15.30 15.51 -14.27
CA LEU A 113 -14.87 14.33 -13.50
C LEU A 113 -15.53 13.04 -13.99
N LEU A 114 -16.83 13.10 -14.30
CA LEU A 114 -17.57 11.96 -14.83
C LEU A 114 -17.05 11.53 -16.20
N ALA A 115 -16.78 12.46 -17.10
CA ALA A 115 -16.25 12.16 -18.43
C ALA A 115 -14.85 11.51 -18.35
N ILE A 116 -13.98 12.04 -17.49
CA ILE A 116 -12.64 11.49 -17.25
C ILE A 116 -12.73 10.07 -16.67
N CYS A 117 -13.55 9.88 -15.64
CA CYS A 117 -13.75 8.56 -15.03
C CYS A 117 -14.28 7.53 -16.04
N GLN A 118 -15.26 7.91 -16.87
CA GLN A 118 -15.87 7.00 -17.83
C GLN A 118 -14.93 6.62 -18.99
N ALA A 119 -13.92 7.44 -19.29
CA ALA A 119 -12.92 7.16 -20.32
C ALA A 119 -12.00 5.98 -19.97
N GLN A 120 -11.87 5.64 -18.68
CA GLN A 120 -11.01 4.55 -18.19
C GLN A 120 -11.58 3.13 -18.46
N GLY A 121 -12.83 3.03 -18.94
CA GLY A 121 -13.41 1.81 -19.53
C GLY A 121 -13.90 0.74 -18.55
N SER A 122 -13.09 0.36 -17.56
CA SER A 122 -13.46 -0.59 -16.49
C SER A 122 -14.29 0.12 -15.42
N TYR A 123 -15.31 -0.53 -14.83
CA TYR A 123 -16.15 0.05 -13.76
C TYR A 123 -16.82 1.42 -14.07
N LYS A 124 -16.89 1.81 -15.35
CA LYS A 124 -17.41 3.12 -15.80
C LYS A 124 -18.84 3.43 -15.34
N GLU A 125 -19.65 2.38 -15.12
CA GLU A 125 -21.02 2.50 -14.63
C GLU A 125 -21.09 2.97 -13.17
N TYR A 126 -20.01 2.77 -12.42
CA TYR A 126 -19.89 3.16 -11.02
C TYR A 126 -19.28 4.55 -10.82
N CYS A 127 -18.81 5.20 -11.90
CA CYS A 127 -18.21 6.53 -11.85
C CYS A 127 -19.00 7.57 -11.04
N PRO A 128 -20.35 7.69 -11.15
CA PRO A 128 -21.11 8.66 -10.34
C PRO A 128 -20.91 8.52 -8.83
N ARG A 129 -20.54 7.32 -8.36
CA ARG A 129 -20.28 7.04 -6.94
C ARG A 129 -18.85 7.37 -6.51
N CYS A 130 -17.91 7.41 -7.46
CA CYS A 130 -16.49 7.55 -7.18
C CYS A 130 -15.96 8.98 -7.41
N LEU A 131 -16.77 9.91 -7.97
CA LEU A 131 -16.31 11.25 -8.35
C LEU A 131 -15.71 12.03 -7.17
N ASP A 132 -16.33 11.89 -5.99
CA ASP A 132 -15.96 12.61 -4.79
C ASP A 132 -14.58 12.22 -4.23
N LEU A 133 -14.06 11.05 -4.62
CA LEU A 133 -12.74 10.58 -4.24
C LEU A 133 -11.63 11.33 -4.99
N CYS A 134 -11.93 11.89 -6.17
CA CYS A 134 -10.98 12.63 -7.00
C CYS A 134 -11.29 14.13 -7.11
N LYS A 135 -12.28 14.66 -6.38
CA LYS A 135 -12.73 16.06 -6.55
C LYS A 135 -11.72 17.13 -6.14
N TYR A 136 -10.71 16.75 -5.37
CA TYR A 136 -9.60 17.65 -4.97
C TYR A 136 -8.35 17.45 -5.83
N GLU A 137 -8.35 16.45 -6.71
CA GLU A 137 -7.27 16.26 -7.66
C GLU A 137 -7.44 17.20 -8.84
N THR A 138 -6.42 18.01 -9.09
CA THR A 138 -6.44 19.03 -10.15
C THR A 138 -5.41 18.77 -11.24
N THR A 139 -4.42 17.92 -10.96
CA THR A 139 -3.30 17.65 -11.88
C THR A 139 -3.30 16.20 -12.37
N TYR A 140 -3.71 15.25 -11.53
CA TYR A 140 -3.58 13.81 -11.82
C TYR A 140 -4.92 13.07 -11.72
N ILE A 141 -5.99 13.70 -12.24
CA ILE A 141 -7.36 13.18 -12.16
C ILE A 141 -7.48 11.79 -12.79
N GLU A 142 -6.87 11.58 -13.97
CA GLU A 142 -6.81 10.29 -14.65
C GLU A 142 -6.18 9.20 -13.76
N GLN A 143 -5.07 9.53 -13.08
CA GLN A 143 -4.37 8.60 -12.20
C GLN A 143 -5.14 8.31 -10.91
N CYS A 144 -5.89 9.29 -10.41
CA CYS A 144 -6.80 9.09 -9.30
C CYS A 144 -7.86 8.05 -9.64
N PHE A 145 -8.54 8.17 -10.79
CA PHE A 145 -9.54 7.18 -11.22
C PHE A 145 -8.92 5.83 -11.57
N TYR A 146 -7.73 5.81 -12.18
CA TYR A 146 -6.99 4.57 -12.41
C TYR A 146 -6.72 3.80 -11.11
N SER A 147 -6.29 4.50 -10.06
CA SER A 147 -6.02 3.92 -8.74
C SER A 147 -7.29 3.37 -8.08
N ILE A 148 -8.39 4.13 -8.13
CA ILE A 148 -9.70 3.69 -7.64
C ILE A 148 -10.13 2.40 -8.33
N PHE A 149 -9.99 2.33 -9.65
CA PHE A 149 -10.37 1.13 -10.41
C PHE A 149 -9.44 -0.05 -10.14
N GLY A 150 -8.16 0.20 -9.86
CA GLY A 150 -7.24 -0.81 -9.34
C GLY A 150 -7.73 -1.43 -8.03
N PHE A 151 -8.20 -0.62 -7.07
CA PHE A 151 -8.75 -1.12 -5.82
C PHE A 151 -10.04 -1.91 -6.01
N ILE A 152 -10.96 -1.44 -6.87
CA ILE A 152 -12.19 -2.16 -7.16
C ILE A 152 -11.85 -3.52 -7.79
N ASN A 153 -10.95 -3.56 -8.77
CA ASN A 153 -10.52 -4.80 -9.40
C ASN A 153 -9.88 -5.80 -8.43
N ARG A 154 -9.11 -5.30 -7.44
CA ARG A 154 -8.52 -6.12 -6.39
C ARG A 154 -9.62 -6.78 -5.54
N TYR A 155 -10.57 -6.01 -5.03
CA TYR A 155 -11.66 -6.54 -4.20
C TYR A 155 -12.61 -7.45 -4.97
N ASP A 156 -12.86 -7.15 -6.24
CA ASP A 156 -13.66 -7.99 -7.13
C ASP A 156 -12.99 -9.37 -7.26
N SER A 157 -11.69 -9.38 -7.57
CA SER A 157 -10.87 -10.60 -7.67
C SER A 157 -10.83 -11.40 -6.36
N GLU A 158 -10.58 -10.74 -5.22
CA GLU A 158 -10.58 -11.39 -3.90
C GLU A 158 -11.93 -12.04 -3.61
N CYS A 159 -13.03 -11.33 -3.85
CA CYS A 159 -14.37 -11.86 -3.64
C CYS A 159 -14.62 -13.13 -4.47
N TRP A 160 -14.19 -13.17 -5.73
CA TRP A 160 -14.30 -14.37 -6.56
C TRP A 160 -13.44 -15.54 -6.06
N GLN A 161 -12.23 -15.25 -5.57
CA GLN A 161 -11.34 -16.29 -5.01
C GLN A 161 -11.93 -16.97 -3.77
N HIS A 162 -12.81 -16.28 -3.04
CA HIS A 162 -13.49 -16.81 -1.85
C HIS A 162 -14.91 -17.33 -2.11
N GLY A 163 -15.31 -17.52 -3.38
CA GLY A 163 -16.63 -18.05 -3.73
C GLY A 163 -17.77 -17.06 -3.49
N GLY A 164 -17.44 -15.76 -3.51
CA GLY A 164 -18.41 -14.69 -3.38
C GLY A 164 -19.37 -14.58 -4.57
N HIS A 165 -20.35 -13.71 -4.42
CA HIS A 165 -21.32 -13.35 -5.46
C HIS A 165 -21.48 -11.84 -5.48
N ASP A 166 -21.86 -11.30 -6.64
CA ASP A 166 -22.02 -9.86 -6.82
C ASP A 166 -20.75 -9.04 -6.50
N CYS A 167 -19.59 -9.63 -6.78
CA CYS A 167 -18.28 -9.15 -6.35
C CYS A 167 -17.93 -7.75 -6.88
N ALA A 168 -18.35 -7.41 -8.10
CA ALA A 168 -18.16 -6.07 -8.65
C ALA A 168 -18.90 -5.00 -7.83
N ASN A 169 -20.16 -5.25 -7.45
CA ASN A 169 -20.93 -4.31 -6.62
C ASN A 169 -20.39 -4.22 -5.20
N LEU A 170 -19.99 -5.35 -4.60
CA LEU A 170 -19.37 -5.37 -3.28
C LEU A 170 -18.02 -4.63 -3.25
N ALA A 171 -17.21 -4.81 -4.30
CA ALA A 171 -15.95 -4.11 -4.47
C ALA A 171 -16.16 -2.59 -4.62
N VAL A 172 -17.15 -2.18 -5.42
CA VAL A 172 -17.53 -0.77 -5.57
C VAL A 172 -18.10 -0.21 -4.26
N ASP A 173 -18.94 -0.94 -3.53
CA ASP A 173 -19.48 -0.51 -2.24
C ASP A 173 -18.36 -0.26 -1.21
N ARG A 174 -17.28 -1.03 -1.30
CA ARG A 174 -16.11 -0.87 -0.43
C ARG A 174 -15.22 0.31 -0.81
N VAL A 175 -15.05 0.58 -2.11
CA VAL A 175 -14.15 1.65 -2.60
C VAL A 175 -14.85 2.98 -2.77
N CYS A 176 -16.09 2.96 -3.27
CA CYS A 176 -16.93 4.13 -3.55
C CYS A 176 -18.25 4.01 -2.74
N PRO A 177 -18.19 4.19 -1.41
CA PRO A 177 -19.37 4.11 -0.55
C PRO A 177 -20.43 5.13 -0.95
N LYS A 178 -21.70 4.81 -0.70
CA LYS A 178 -22.86 5.64 -1.05
C LYS A 178 -23.03 6.84 -0.13
#